data_AF-A0A151R9E4-F1
#
_entry.id   AF-A0A151R9E4-F1
#
_cell.length_a   1.000
_cell.length_b   1.000
_cell.length_c   1.000
_cell.angle_alpha   90.00
_cell.angle_beta   90.00
_cell.angle_gamma   90.00
#
_symmetry.space_group_name_H-M   'P 1'
#
loop_
_entity.id
_entity.type
_entity.pdbx_description
1 polymer ?
#
loop_
_entity_poly.entity_id
_entity_poly.type
_entity_poly.pdbx_seq_one_letter_code
_entity_poly.pdbx_strand_id
1 'polypeptide(L)'
;MVVSWIVHSVSISIRQSVLWMDNAEEIWRDLKSRYSQGDLLRISDLQQEASSMKQGDLSVTEFFTKLRIIWDEIENFRPDPICSCTVKCSCFVLVTIAQRKLEDRAM
;
A
#
# COMPACT_ATOMS: atom_id res chain seq x y z
N MET A 1 -23.08 -8.16 11.67
CA MET A 1 -22.92 -8.50 10.24
C MET A 1 -21.78 -7.67 9.67
N VAL A 2 -20.85 -8.26 8.91
CA VAL A 2 -19.61 -7.57 8.48
C VAL A 2 -19.89 -6.34 7.60
N VAL A 3 -20.89 -6.41 6.72
CA VAL A 3 -21.34 -5.27 5.89
C VAL A 3 -21.65 -4.03 6.72
N SER A 4 -22.43 -4.19 7.80
CA SER A 4 -22.78 -3.07 8.67
C SER A 4 -21.55 -2.43 9.30
N TRP A 5 -20.51 -3.20 9.64
CA TRP A 5 -19.28 -2.65 10.20
C TRP A 5 -18.55 -1.80 9.16
N ILE A 6 -18.43 -2.29 7.93
CA ILE A 6 -17.75 -1.54 6.86
C ILE A 6 -18.50 -0.23 6.55
N VAL A 7 -19.82 -0.29 6.38
CA VAL A 7 -20.68 0.88 6.08
C VAL A 7 -20.60 1.95 7.18
N HIS A 8 -20.52 1.55 8.45
CA HIS A 8 -20.42 2.51 9.56
C HIS A 8 -19.00 3.02 9.82
N SER A 9 -17.96 2.29 9.39
CA SER A 9 -16.56 2.69 9.54
C SER A 9 -16.05 3.67 8.48
N VAL A 10 -16.81 3.90 7.40
CA VAL A 10 -16.44 4.85 6.35
C VAL A 10 -17.19 6.19 6.49
N SER A 11 -16.63 7.24 5.87
CA SER A 11 -17.27 8.55 5.81
C SER A 11 -18.61 8.48 5.07
N ILE A 12 -19.50 9.45 5.33
CA ILE A 12 -20.86 9.48 4.76
C ILE A 12 -20.84 9.48 3.23
N SER A 13 -19.89 10.19 2.61
CA SER A 13 -19.75 10.24 1.16
C SER A 13 -19.38 8.87 0.56
N ILE A 14 -18.48 8.13 1.22
CA ILE A 14 -18.10 6.77 0.80
C ILE A 14 -19.22 5.77 1.08
N ARG A 15 -19.93 5.94 2.20
CA ARG A 15 -21.07 5.11 2.56
C ARG A 15 -22.14 5.09 1.48
N GLN A 16 -22.45 6.26 0.90
CA GLN A 16 -23.45 6.40 -0.15
C GLN A 16 -23.11 5.60 -1.41
N SER A 17 -21.82 5.40 -1.72
CA SER A 17 -21.42 4.65 -2.90
C SER A 17 -21.49 3.12 -2.74
N VAL A 18 -21.54 2.62 -1.50
CA VAL A 18 -21.56 1.18 -1.19
C VAL A 18 -22.86 0.71 -0.52
N LEU A 19 -23.83 1.61 -0.37
CA LEU A 19 -25.07 1.37 0.38
C LEU A 19 -25.92 0.22 -0.17
N TRP A 20 -25.87 0.01 -1.48
CA TRP A 20 -26.67 -1.00 -2.19
C TRP A 20 -25.95 -2.33 -2.37
N MET A 21 -24.80 -2.51 -1.72
CA MET A 21 -24.00 -3.73 -1.81
C MET A 21 -24.25 -4.60 -0.57
N ASP A 22 -24.72 -5.82 -0.80
CA ASP A 22 -25.08 -6.75 0.28
C ASP A 22 -23.93 -7.72 0.65
N ASN A 23 -22.85 -7.73 -0.13
CA ASN A 23 -21.68 -8.59 0.08
C ASN A 23 -20.50 -7.77 0.62
N ALA A 24 -20.02 -8.12 1.81
CA ALA A 24 -18.88 -7.47 2.44
C ALA A 24 -17.60 -7.58 1.61
N GLU A 25 -17.40 -8.69 0.89
CA GLU A 25 -16.24 -8.89 0.03
C GLU A 25 -16.27 -7.93 -1.17
N GLU A 26 -17.45 -7.75 -1.79
CA GLU A 26 -17.60 -6.83 -2.91
C GLU A 26 -17.37 -5.38 -2.47
N ILE A 27 -17.92 -4.98 -1.33
CA ILE A 27 -17.67 -3.65 -0.75
C ILE A 27 -16.17 -3.45 -0.54
N TRP A 28 -15.50 -4.42 0.07
CA TRP A 28 -14.06 -4.34 0.31
C TRP A 28 -13.26 -4.23 -0.98
N ARG A 29 -13.59 -5.01 -2.02
CA ARG A 29 -12.92 -4.94 -3.33
C ARG A 29 -13.13 -3.60 -4.02
N ASP A 30 -14.33 -3.03 -3.97
CA ASP A 30 -14.62 -1.70 -4.56
C ASP A 30 -13.85 -0.59 -3.85
N LEU A 31 -13.90 -0.57 -2.50
CA LEU A 31 -13.15 0.40 -1.71
C LEU A 31 -11.64 0.28 -1.94
N LYS A 32 -11.11 -0.95 -1.98
CA LYS A 32 -9.71 -1.21 -2.29
C LYS A 32 -9.37 -0.69 -3.69
N SER A 33 -10.15 -1.01 -4.71
CA SER A 33 -9.89 -0.57 -6.08
C SER A 33 -9.84 0.96 -6.25
N ARG A 34 -10.67 1.69 -5.49
CA ARG A 34 -10.75 3.17 -5.55
C ARG A 34 -9.69 3.86 -4.71
N TYR A 35 -9.44 3.37 -3.49
CA TYR A 35 -8.63 4.06 -2.48
C TYR A 35 -7.27 3.42 -2.22
N SER A 36 -6.99 2.23 -2.76
CA SER A 36 -5.69 1.57 -2.70
C SER A 36 -4.87 1.69 -3.98
N GLN A 37 -5.23 2.61 -4.89
CA GLN A 37 -4.38 2.95 -6.02
C GLN A 37 -3.08 3.54 -5.46
N GLY A 38 -1.94 2.97 -5.81
CA GLY A 38 -0.64 3.39 -5.29
C GLY A 38 -0.42 4.88 -5.57
N ASP A 39 -0.45 5.69 -4.52
CA ASP A 39 -0.23 7.11 -4.64
C ASP A 39 1.28 7.34 -4.77
N LEU A 40 1.74 7.50 -6.02
CA LEU A 40 3.15 7.76 -6.32
C LEU A 40 3.66 9.00 -5.59
N LEU A 41 2.80 9.99 -5.33
CA LEU A 41 3.16 11.18 -4.55
C LEU A 41 3.37 10.78 -3.08
N ARG A 42 2.44 10.03 -2.49
CA ARG A 42 2.60 9.53 -1.12
C ARG A 42 3.85 8.68 -0.94
N ILE A 43 4.17 7.83 -1.92
CA ILE A 43 5.40 7.04 -1.89
C ILE A 43 6.61 7.97 -1.95
N SER A 44 6.62 8.97 -2.83
CA SER A 44 7.70 9.97 -2.90
C SER A 44 7.87 10.73 -1.58
N ASP A 45 6.78 11.10 -0.92
CA ASP A 45 6.81 11.77 0.38
C ASP A 45 7.41 10.87 1.46
N LEU A 46 7.01 9.60 1.52
CA LEU A 46 7.54 8.61 2.46
C LEU A 46 9.03 8.33 2.22
N GLN A 47 9.43 8.26 0.95
CA GLN A 47 10.84 8.13 0.55
C GLN A 47 11.67 9.33 1.02
N GLN A 48 11.15 10.55 0.82
CA GLN A 48 11.81 11.76 1.32
C GLN A 48 11.87 11.77 2.86
N GLU A 49 10.80 11.37 3.53
CA GLU A 49 10.75 11.24 4.99
C GLU A 49 11.86 10.29 5.48
N ALA A 50 11.95 9.10 4.90
CA ALA A 50 12.99 8.12 5.21
C ALA A 50 14.41 8.67 4.99
N SER A 51 14.68 9.29 3.84
CA SER A 51 16.01 9.86 3.52
C SER A 51 16.38 11.05 4.42
N SER A 52 15.40 11.81 4.89
CA SER A 52 15.62 12.96 5.78
C SER A 52 15.77 12.56 7.25
N MET A 53 15.36 11.34 7.62
CA MET A 53 15.33 10.89 9.00
C MET A 53 16.74 10.70 9.56
N LYS A 54 17.01 11.35 10.69
CA LYS A 54 18.27 11.20 11.44
C LYS A 54 17.95 10.62 12.81
N GLN A 55 18.87 9.83 13.36
CA GLN A 55 18.69 9.24 14.68
C GLN A 55 18.45 10.32 15.76
N GLY A 56 19.24 11.40 15.77
CA GLY A 56 19.11 12.47 16.76
C GLY A 56 19.21 11.92 18.18
N ASP A 57 18.23 12.27 19.01
CA ASP A 57 18.13 11.82 20.41
C ASP A 57 17.38 10.49 20.57
N LEU A 58 16.92 9.87 19.48
CA LEU A 58 16.22 8.59 19.54
C LEU A 58 17.19 7.45 19.87
N SER A 59 16.70 6.47 20.63
CA SER A 59 17.43 5.20 20.76
C SER A 59 17.52 4.50 19.39
N VAL A 60 18.53 3.64 19.23
CA VAL A 60 18.70 2.83 18.01
C VAL A 60 17.41 2.05 17.70
N THR A 61 16.79 1.45 18.72
CA THR A 61 15.56 0.67 18.57
C THR A 61 14.39 1.53 18.08
N GLU A 62 14.20 2.73 18.63
CA GLU A 62 13.14 3.63 18.21
C GLU A 62 13.36 4.14 16.78
N PHE A 63 14.58 4.51 16.44
CA PHE A 63 14.92 4.96 15.09
C PHE A 63 14.62 3.88 14.05
N PHE A 64 15.11 2.65 14.27
CA PHE A 64 14.86 1.55 13.34
C PHE A 64 13.39 1.12 13.30
N THR A 65 12.67 1.24 14.42
CA THR A 65 11.22 0.98 14.43
C THR A 65 10.48 1.98 13.56
N LYS A 66 10.79 3.28 13.65
CA LYS A 66 10.19 4.31 12.79
C LYS A 66 10.55 4.10 11.33
N LEU A 67 11.81 3.80 11.03
CA LEU A 67 12.24 3.50 9.65
C LEU A 67 11.46 2.32 9.07
N ARG A 68 11.28 1.26 9.87
CA ARG A 68 10.52 0.08 9.44
C ARG A 68 9.06 0.39 9.16
N ILE A 69 8.42 1.25 9.96
CA ILE A 69 7.04 1.68 9.72
C ILE A 69 6.91 2.37 8.36
N ILE A 70 7.84 3.27 8.03
CA ILE A 70 7.85 3.97 6.74
C ILE A 70 8.02 2.97 5.58
N TRP A 71 8.92 2.00 5.72
CA TRP A 71 9.12 0.94 4.72
C TRP A 71 7.87 0.07 4.54
N ASP A 72 7.25 -0.38 5.64
CA ASP A 72 6.03 -1.18 5.60
C ASP A 72 4.88 -0.40 4.91
N GLU A 73 4.82 0.92 5.10
CA GLU A 73 3.84 1.79 4.44
C GLU A 73 4.10 1.93 2.92
N ILE A 74 5.36 2.10 2.51
CA ILE A 74 5.76 2.14 1.09
C ILE A 74 5.39 0.81 0.39
N GLU A 75 5.69 -0.33 1.01
CA GLU A 75 5.35 -1.65 0.47
C GLU A 75 3.84 -1.83 0.31
N ASN A 76 3.04 -1.31 1.25
CA ASN A 76 1.58 -1.35 1.17
C ASN A 76 1.03 -0.54 -0.02
N PHE A 77 1.65 0.60 -0.36
CA PHE A 77 1.29 1.40 -1.54
C PHE A 77 1.80 0.81 -2.86
N ARG A 78 2.82 -0.05 -2.83
CA ARG A 78 3.39 -0.73 -4.00
C ARG A 78 3.28 -2.26 -3.88
N PRO A 79 2.06 -2.84 -3.85
CA PRO A 79 1.94 -4.29 -3.82
C PRO A 79 2.67 -4.93 -5.00
N ASP A 80 3.31 -6.06 -4.74
CA ASP A 80 4.02 -6.80 -5.77
C ASP A 80 3.05 -7.23 -6.88
N PRO A 81 3.38 -6.97 -8.16
CA PRO A 81 2.54 -7.41 -9.25
C PRO A 81 2.47 -8.93 -9.26
N ILE A 82 1.26 -9.47 -9.27
CA ILE A 82 1.04 -10.91 -9.35
C ILE A 82 0.98 -11.32 -10.81
N CYS A 83 1.81 -12.29 -11.19
CA CYS A 83 1.70 -12.96 -12.48
C CYS A 83 0.63 -14.06 -12.39
N SER A 84 -0.39 -14.01 -13.26
CA SER A 84 -1.43 -15.05 -13.36
C SER A 84 -1.09 -16.15 -14.37
N CYS A 85 0.14 -16.20 -14.90
CA CYS A 85 0.53 -17.19 -15.89
C CYS A 85 0.90 -18.52 -15.24
N THR A 86 0.30 -19.61 -15.72
CA THR A 86 0.55 -20.98 -15.23
C THR A 86 1.83 -21.60 -15.81
N VAL A 87 2.37 -21.03 -16.89
CA VAL A 87 3.60 -21.45 -17.57
C VAL A 87 4.61 -20.31 -17.50
N LYS A 88 5.90 -20.64 -17.60
CA LYS A 88 7.00 -19.66 -17.66
C LYS A 88 6.68 -18.59 -18.71
N CYS A 89 6.27 -17.40 -18.26
CA CYS A 89 5.84 -16.29 -19.10
C CYS A 89 7.04 -15.40 -19.47
N SER A 90 6.93 -14.67 -20.57
CA SER A 90 7.76 -13.49 -20.88
C SER A 90 7.13 -12.18 -20.38
N CYS A 91 6.20 -12.28 -19.43
CA CYS A 91 5.49 -11.14 -18.91
C CYS A 91 6.39 -10.27 -18.02
N PHE A 92 6.17 -8.96 -18.04
CA PHE A 92 7.08 -7.96 -17.45
C PHE A 92 7.09 -7.93 -15.91
N VAL A 93 6.25 -8.73 -15.25
CA VAL A 93 6.11 -8.78 -13.77
C VAL A 93 7.46 -8.95 -13.07
N LEU A 94 8.26 -9.92 -13.49
CA LEU A 94 9.58 -10.17 -12.87
C LEU A 94 10.56 -9.01 -13.10
N VAL A 95 10.48 -8.36 -14.28
CA VAL A 95 11.30 -7.19 -14.61
C VAL A 95 10.91 -6.00 -13.73
N THR A 96 9.60 -5.77 -13.55
CA THR A 96 9.07 -4.71 -12.70
C THR A 96 9.48 -4.90 -11.23
N ILE A 97 9.40 -6.13 -10.70
CA ILE A 97 9.86 -6.41 -9.33
C ILE A 97 11.37 -6.15 -9.19
N ALA A 98 12.17 -6.57 -10.18
CA ALA A 98 13.61 -6.34 -10.16
C ALA A 98 13.97 -4.84 -10.23
N GLN A 99 13.27 -4.06 -11.06
CA GLN A 99 13.47 -2.61 -11.16
C GLN A 99 13.13 -1.90 -9.85
N ARG A 100 11.99 -2.21 -9.22
CA ARG A 100 11.60 -1.61 -7.93
C ARG A 100 12.65 -1.87 -6.85
N LYS A 101 13.16 -3.11 -6.74
CA LYS A 101 14.24 -3.45 -5.80
C LYS A 101 15.54 -2.67 -6.03
N LEU A 102 15.80 -2.24 -7.27
CA LEU A 102 16.97 -1.39 -7.57
C LEU A 102 16.71 0.06 -7.16
N GLU A 103 15.51 0.57 -7.41
CA GLU A 103 15.09 1.92 -6.97
C GLU A 103 15.13 2.05 -5.45
N ASP A 104 14.62 1.04 -4.73
CA ASP A 104 14.60 1.02 -3.26
C ASP A 104 16.00 0.88 -2.63
N ARG A 105 16.96 0.31 -3.36
CA ARG A 105 18.39 0.23 -2.95
C ARG A 105 19.18 1.50 -3.21
N ALA A 106 18.68 2.37 -4.08
CA ALA A 106 19.37 3.59 -4.49
C ALA A 106 19.04 4.79 -3.59
N MET A 107 18.01 4.68 -2.74
CA MET A 107 17.77 5.56 -1.59
C MET A 107 18.63 5.19 -0.39
#